data_AF-A0A9P4LEP3-F1
#
_entry.id   AF-A0A9P4LEP3-F1
#
_cell.length_a   1.000
_cell.length_b   1.000
_cell.length_c   1.000
_cell.angle_alpha   90.00
_cell.angle_beta   90.00
_cell.angle_gamma   90.00
#
_symmetry.space_group_name_H-M   'P 1'
#
loop_
_entity.id
_entity.type
_entity.pdbx_description
1 polymer ?
#
loop_
_entity_poly.entity_id
_entity_poly.type
_entity_poly.pdbx_seq_one_letter_code
_entity_poly.pdbx_strand_id
1 'polypeptide(L)'
;LLIEGPQLARGYLNDPNKTAAAFVTDPAFVPKLGLSPGRRMYRTGDLVQQHADGSLTYLGRRDTQVKIRGQRVEIGEIESQIIRLLPDAREVVVDLVRPAGEEHDGTLLLVAVVEYATAGPTQSSSGSGELQPYEPSQIPNAARKALEMLDTKLGQVLPPYMVPTAILLVPRMPINMSGKLDRRVVSDQLRLMSRHALSNFSGSLGGKQAPATAMEQKLQSLWATVLALDPEAIGTNDSFFRLGGDSVAAMKLTAAARGQQILLTVADIFRLPRLADIAVAMEDKQREQDGLGDEDPAPLSLWPELAQVDVQTDDVERTRLLADVAAQCGISADQIED
;
A
#
# COMPACT_ATOMS: atom_id res chain seq x y z
N LEU A 1 1.82 -15.86 -25.39
CA LEU A 1 1.28 -14.87 -26.34
C LEU A 1 2.41 -13.99 -26.89
N LEU A 2 2.43 -13.74 -28.20
CA LEU A 2 3.28 -12.74 -28.85
C LEU A 2 2.37 -11.70 -29.51
N ILE A 3 2.75 -10.43 -29.45
CA ILE A 3 2.01 -9.33 -30.08
C ILE A 3 2.88 -8.70 -31.16
N GLU A 4 2.28 -8.44 -32.32
CA GLU A 4 2.88 -7.72 -33.43
C GLU A 4 1.97 -6.55 -33.82
N GLY A 5 2.54 -5.44 -34.30
CA GLY A 5 1.79 -4.34 -34.87
C GLY A 5 2.42 -2.97 -34.63
N PRO A 6 1.79 -1.89 -35.10
CA PRO A 6 2.30 -0.53 -34.97
C PRO A 6 2.34 -0.02 -33.52
N GLN A 7 1.63 -0.68 -32.60
CA GLN A 7 1.55 -0.31 -31.19
C GLN A 7 2.75 -0.80 -30.35
N LEU A 8 3.70 -1.51 -30.95
CA LEU A 8 4.87 -1.97 -30.22
C LEU A 8 5.73 -0.80 -29.76
N ALA A 9 6.14 -0.83 -28.49
CA ALA A 9 7.09 0.14 -27.97
C ALA A 9 8.44 0.04 -28.71
N ARG A 10 9.20 1.14 -28.69
CA ARG A 10 10.56 1.18 -29.25
C ARG A 10 11.49 0.20 -28.54
N GLY A 11 11.38 0.08 -27.22
CA GLY A 11 12.18 -0.80 -26.37
C GLY A 11 12.13 -0.33 -24.91
N TYR A 12 12.96 -0.94 -24.07
CA TYR A 12 13.23 -0.45 -22.72
C TYR A 12 14.25 0.68 -22.77
N LEU A 13 14.02 1.73 -21.99
CA LEU A 13 14.91 2.89 -21.93
C LEU A 13 16.28 2.48 -21.39
N ASN A 14 17.34 2.77 -22.16
CA ASN A 14 18.74 2.47 -21.81
C ASN A 14 19.05 1.01 -21.47
N ASP A 15 18.19 0.06 -21.89
CA ASP A 15 18.37 -1.35 -21.61
C ASP A 15 18.24 -2.19 -22.90
N PRO A 16 19.30 -2.25 -23.72
CA PRO A 16 19.28 -2.99 -24.97
C PRO A 16 19.16 -4.50 -24.75
N ASN A 17 19.70 -5.02 -23.65
CA ASN A 17 19.64 -6.44 -23.31
C ASN A 17 18.21 -6.89 -23.02
N LYS A 18 17.49 -6.14 -22.16
CA LYS A 18 16.09 -6.41 -21.87
C LYS A 18 15.19 -6.18 -23.09
N THR A 19 15.55 -5.21 -23.93
CA THR A 19 14.86 -4.97 -25.21
C THR A 19 14.99 -6.17 -26.14
N ALA A 20 16.20 -6.68 -26.36
CA ALA A 20 16.42 -7.86 -27.21
C ALA A 20 15.75 -9.13 -26.63
N ALA A 21 15.71 -9.26 -25.30
CA ALA A 21 15.05 -10.38 -24.65
C ALA A 21 13.52 -10.36 -24.82
N ALA A 22 12.89 -9.17 -24.78
CA ALA A 22 11.45 -9.02 -24.85
C ALA A 22 10.91 -8.84 -26.28
N PHE A 23 11.64 -8.14 -27.15
CA PHE A 23 11.27 -7.90 -28.54
C PHE A 23 12.10 -8.80 -29.45
N VAL A 24 11.44 -9.79 -30.04
CA VAL A 24 12.08 -10.74 -30.95
C VAL A 24 11.72 -10.45 -32.40
N THR A 25 12.63 -10.79 -33.29
CA THR A 25 12.43 -10.65 -34.73
C THR A 25 12.44 -12.04 -35.36
N ASP A 26 11.48 -12.29 -36.25
CA ASP A 26 11.34 -13.52 -37.03
C ASP A 26 11.51 -14.82 -36.21
N PRO A 27 10.70 -15.02 -35.16
CA PRO A 27 10.71 -16.29 -34.43
C PRO A 27 10.46 -17.48 -35.37
N ALA A 28 10.98 -18.66 -35.01
CA ALA A 28 11.07 -19.83 -35.90
C ALA A 28 9.75 -20.31 -36.54
N PHE A 29 8.59 -19.90 -36.03
CA PHE A 29 7.30 -20.20 -36.67
C PHE A 29 6.97 -19.27 -37.85
N VAL A 30 7.53 -18.06 -37.91
CA VAL A 30 7.33 -17.09 -38.99
C VAL A 30 7.63 -17.69 -40.36
N PRO A 31 8.84 -18.26 -40.61
CA PRO A 31 9.11 -18.92 -41.88
C PRO A 31 8.28 -20.18 -42.10
N LYS A 32 7.93 -20.92 -41.03
CA LYS A 32 7.11 -22.14 -41.13
C LYS A 32 5.67 -21.86 -41.57
N LEU A 33 5.14 -20.69 -41.22
CA LEU A 33 3.82 -20.23 -41.64
C LEU A 33 3.85 -19.47 -42.98
N GLY A 34 5.02 -19.37 -43.63
CA GLY A 34 5.16 -18.63 -44.90
C GLY A 34 4.97 -17.11 -44.76
N LEU A 35 5.14 -16.56 -43.56
CA LEU A 35 5.01 -15.14 -43.31
C LEU A 35 6.27 -14.38 -43.78
N SER A 36 6.10 -13.14 -44.21
CA SER A 36 7.22 -12.28 -44.63
C SER A 36 8.22 -12.06 -43.48
N PRO A 37 9.52 -11.96 -43.76
CA PRO A 37 10.55 -11.68 -42.76
C PRO A 37 10.54 -10.21 -42.29
N GLY A 38 11.31 -9.91 -41.26
CA GLY A 38 11.40 -8.60 -40.61
C GLY A 38 10.32 -8.34 -39.57
N ARG A 39 9.60 -9.37 -39.12
CA ARG A 39 8.47 -9.26 -38.19
C ARG A 39 8.96 -9.17 -36.77
N ARG A 40 8.85 -7.96 -36.21
CA ARG A 40 9.18 -7.68 -34.81
C ARG A 40 7.96 -7.94 -33.93
N MET A 41 8.14 -8.76 -32.90
CA MET A 41 7.07 -9.19 -32.00
C MET A 41 7.49 -9.01 -30.54
N TYR A 42 6.55 -8.60 -29.69
CA TYR A 42 6.74 -8.47 -28.26
C TYR A 42 6.29 -9.73 -27.51
N ARG A 43 7.17 -10.25 -26.65
CA ARG A 43 6.87 -11.34 -25.71
C ARG A 43 6.12 -10.77 -24.52
N THR A 44 4.81 -11.02 -24.46
CA THR A 44 3.98 -10.48 -23.37
C THR A 44 4.27 -11.17 -22.04
N GLY A 45 4.75 -12.41 -22.07
CA GLY A 45 4.90 -13.29 -20.90
C GLY A 45 3.61 -14.00 -20.49
N ASP A 46 2.48 -13.68 -21.13
CA ASP A 46 1.19 -14.33 -20.83
C ASP A 46 1.08 -15.71 -21.49
N LEU A 47 0.58 -16.67 -20.73
CA LEU A 47 0.15 -17.98 -21.19
C LEU A 47 -1.32 -17.89 -21.60
N VAL A 48 -1.60 -18.30 -22.83
CA VAL A 48 -2.94 -18.28 -23.41
C VAL A 48 -3.20 -19.59 -24.13
N GLN A 49 -4.46 -20.01 -24.16
CA GLN A 49 -4.96 -21.08 -25.01
C GLN A 49 -5.78 -20.46 -26.14
N GLN A 50 -5.53 -20.90 -27.38
CA GLN A 50 -6.36 -20.53 -28.51
C GLN A 50 -7.42 -21.61 -28.75
N HIS A 51 -8.68 -21.19 -28.86
CA HIS A 51 -9.81 -22.05 -29.20
C HIS A 51 -9.98 -22.18 -30.70
N ALA A 52 -10.81 -23.14 -31.12
CA ALA A 52 -11.08 -23.42 -32.53
C ALA A 52 -11.74 -22.24 -33.27
N ASP A 53 -12.50 -21.40 -32.55
CA ASP A 53 -13.12 -20.18 -33.08
C ASP A 53 -12.16 -18.98 -33.17
N GLY A 54 -10.90 -19.17 -32.77
CA GLY A 54 -9.87 -18.13 -32.77
C GLY A 54 -9.85 -17.25 -31.51
N SER A 55 -10.80 -17.44 -30.59
CA SER A 55 -10.77 -16.76 -29.29
C SER A 55 -9.60 -17.23 -28.43
N LEU A 56 -9.13 -16.37 -27.52
CA LEU A 56 -8.01 -16.65 -26.62
C LEU A 56 -8.50 -16.66 -25.17
N THR A 57 -8.24 -17.76 -24.45
CA THR A 57 -8.40 -17.81 -22.99
C THR A 57 -7.07 -17.56 -22.32
N TYR A 58 -7.05 -16.59 -21.41
CA TYR A 58 -5.89 -16.32 -20.56
C TYR A 58 -5.76 -17.39 -19.47
N LEU A 59 -4.57 -17.99 -19.35
CA LEU A 59 -4.27 -19.04 -18.39
C LEU A 59 -3.40 -18.55 -17.23
N GLY A 60 -2.64 -17.47 -17.41
CA GLY A 60 -1.70 -16.97 -16.41
C GLY A 60 -0.47 -16.32 -17.03
N ARG A 61 0.58 -16.14 -16.24
CA ARG A 61 1.88 -15.66 -16.71
C ARG A 61 2.94 -16.75 -16.61
N ARG A 62 3.92 -16.68 -17.52
CA ARG A 62 5.11 -17.54 -17.51
C ARG A 62 6.16 -17.05 -16.52
N ASP A 63 6.19 -15.75 -16.26
CA ASP A 63 7.09 -15.11 -15.30
C ASP A 63 6.40 -14.90 -13.94
N THR A 64 7.17 -14.44 -12.94
CA THR A 64 6.71 -14.18 -11.57
C THR A 64 5.94 -12.86 -11.44
N GLN A 65 5.52 -12.26 -12.54
CA GLN A 65 4.87 -10.98 -12.49
C GLN A 65 3.40 -11.13 -12.12
N VAL A 66 2.96 -10.32 -11.17
CA VAL A 66 1.58 -10.39 -10.67
C VAL A 66 0.87 -9.05 -10.86
N LYS A 67 -0.45 -9.12 -10.98
CA LYS A 67 -1.30 -7.94 -10.91
C LYS A 67 -1.87 -7.84 -9.51
N ILE A 68 -1.46 -6.84 -8.76
CA ILE A 68 -2.01 -6.53 -7.44
C ILE A 68 -2.96 -5.36 -7.62
N ARG A 69 -4.27 -5.60 -7.51
CA ARG A 69 -5.30 -4.54 -7.56
C ARG A 69 -5.20 -3.68 -8.82
N GLY A 70 -4.98 -4.31 -9.98
CA GLY A 70 -4.81 -3.65 -11.27
C GLY A 70 -3.41 -3.11 -11.55
N GLN A 71 -2.54 -3.02 -10.54
CA GLN A 71 -1.14 -2.59 -10.69
C GLN A 71 -0.24 -3.75 -11.08
N ARG A 72 0.69 -3.52 -12.00
CA ARG A 72 1.67 -4.50 -12.44
C ARG A 72 2.86 -4.48 -11.48
N VAL A 73 3.09 -5.59 -10.78
CA VAL A 73 4.11 -5.71 -9.74
C VAL A 73 5.13 -6.78 -10.12
N GLU A 74 6.40 -6.42 -10.04
CA GLU A 74 7.51 -7.34 -10.22
C GLU A 74 7.90 -7.91 -8.84
N ILE A 75 7.52 -9.16 -8.57
CA ILE A 75 7.80 -9.83 -7.29
C ILE A 75 9.30 -9.77 -6.94
N GLY A 76 10.18 -9.95 -7.93
CA GLY A 76 11.62 -9.89 -7.72
C GLY A 76 12.15 -8.55 -7.20
N GLU A 77 11.44 -7.43 -7.47
CA GLU A 77 11.79 -6.13 -6.90
C GLU A 77 11.60 -6.15 -5.38
N ILE A 78 10.46 -6.66 -4.91
CA ILE A 78 10.13 -6.77 -3.49
C ILE A 78 11.12 -7.72 -2.80
N GLU A 79 11.37 -8.90 -3.38
CA GLU A 79 12.37 -9.86 -2.88
C GLU A 79 13.74 -9.19 -2.73
N SER A 80 14.19 -8.44 -3.75
CA SER A 80 15.49 -7.76 -3.74
C SER A 80 15.60 -6.66 -2.66
N GLN A 81 14.52 -5.90 -2.44
CA GLN A 81 14.50 -4.87 -1.40
C GLN A 81 14.53 -5.51 -0.01
N ILE A 82 13.81 -6.62 0.21
CA ILE A 82 13.85 -7.33 1.49
C ILE A 82 15.27 -7.83 1.77
N ILE A 83 15.93 -8.51 0.82
CA ILE A 83 17.31 -8.98 0.98
C ILE A 83 18.26 -7.82 1.31
N ARG A 84 18.11 -6.68 0.61
CA ARG A 84 18.95 -5.50 0.82
C ARG A 84 18.75 -4.86 2.19
N LEU A 85 17.52 -4.82 2.68
CA LEU A 85 17.13 -4.12 3.91
C LEU A 85 17.23 -5.00 5.17
N LEU A 86 17.30 -6.32 4.99
CA LEU A 86 17.43 -7.32 6.05
C LEU A 86 18.69 -8.19 5.80
N PRO A 87 19.88 -7.75 6.23
CA PRO A 87 21.17 -8.38 5.86
C PRO A 87 21.34 -9.84 6.27
N ASP A 88 20.64 -10.29 7.31
CA ASP A 88 20.69 -11.67 7.79
C ASP A 88 19.75 -12.61 7.01
N ALA A 89 18.93 -12.08 6.10
CA ALA A 89 18.08 -12.87 5.22
C ALA A 89 18.91 -13.59 4.15
N ARG A 90 18.71 -14.90 4.00
CA ARG A 90 19.44 -15.70 3.00
C ARG A 90 18.69 -15.84 1.68
N GLU A 91 17.43 -16.24 1.79
CA GLU A 91 16.52 -16.39 0.66
C GLU A 91 15.19 -15.72 0.99
N VAL A 92 14.56 -15.15 -0.01
CA VAL A 92 13.25 -14.50 0.11
C VAL A 92 12.36 -14.98 -1.02
N VAL A 93 11.14 -15.37 -0.67
CA VAL A 93 10.06 -15.65 -1.62
C VAL A 93 8.91 -14.72 -1.30
N VAL A 94 8.45 -13.99 -2.29
CA VAL A 94 7.22 -13.20 -2.18
C VAL A 94 6.16 -13.85 -3.07
N ASP A 95 4.96 -14.01 -2.54
CA ASP A 95 3.83 -14.58 -3.28
C ASP A 95 2.53 -13.84 -3.00
N LEU A 96 1.63 -13.87 -3.99
CA LEU A 96 0.30 -13.30 -3.90
C LEU A 96 -0.68 -14.44 -3.63
N VAL A 97 -1.15 -14.51 -2.37
CA VAL A 97 -1.89 -15.66 -1.87
C VAL A 97 -3.32 -15.28 -1.55
N ARG A 98 -4.24 -16.21 -1.79
CA ARG A 98 -5.58 -16.13 -1.24
C ARG A 98 -5.61 -16.94 0.06
N PRO A 99 -5.99 -16.34 1.19
CA PRO A 99 -6.14 -17.08 2.43
C PRO A 99 -7.13 -18.23 2.30
N ALA A 100 -6.86 -19.34 3.01
CA ALA A 100 -7.72 -20.51 3.01
C ALA A 100 -9.13 -20.16 3.51
N GLY A 101 -10.14 -20.69 2.81
CA GLY A 101 -11.55 -20.48 3.14
C GLY A 101 -12.20 -19.25 2.49
N GLU A 102 -11.45 -18.41 1.77
CA GLU A 102 -12.02 -17.29 1.00
C GLU A 102 -12.45 -17.71 -0.41
N GLU A 103 -13.61 -17.24 -0.85
CA GLU A 103 -14.17 -17.55 -2.18
C GLU A 103 -13.38 -16.92 -3.35
N HIS A 104 -13.86 -17.13 -4.58
CA HIS A 104 -13.21 -16.65 -5.81
C HIS A 104 -13.02 -15.12 -5.87
N ASP A 105 -13.77 -14.35 -5.09
CA ASP A 105 -13.68 -12.88 -4.97
C ASP A 105 -12.91 -12.43 -3.69
N GLY A 106 -12.31 -13.36 -2.95
CA GLY A 106 -11.53 -13.08 -1.75
C GLY A 106 -10.30 -12.19 -2.01
N THR A 107 -9.92 -11.41 -1.00
CA THR A 107 -8.83 -10.44 -1.12
C THR A 107 -7.49 -11.17 -1.18
N LEU A 108 -6.71 -10.88 -2.21
CA LEU A 108 -5.35 -11.38 -2.31
C LEU A 108 -4.43 -10.63 -1.34
N LEU A 109 -3.63 -11.39 -0.59
CA LEU A 109 -2.61 -10.86 0.32
C LEU A 109 -1.23 -11.10 -0.27
N LEU A 110 -0.40 -10.06 -0.23
CA LEU A 110 1.00 -10.16 -0.61
C LEU A 110 1.79 -10.65 0.61
N VAL A 111 2.42 -11.82 0.53
CA VAL A 111 3.09 -12.46 1.66
C VAL A 111 4.55 -12.70 1.32
N ALA A 112 5.45 -12.31 2.22
CA ALA A 112 6.87 -12.58 2.12
C ALA A 112 7.26 -13.70 3.09
N VAL A 113 8.08 -14.62 2.60
CA VAL A 113 8.70 -15.69 3.38
C VAL A 113 10.21 -15.47 3.31
N VAL A 114 10.87 -15.46 4.46
CA VAL A 114 12.26 -15.07 4.59
C VAL A 114 13.02 -16.16 5.35
N GLU A 115 14.04 -16.74 4.72
CA GLU A 115 14.97 -17.62 5.43
C GLU A 115 15.86 -16.78 6.36
N TYR A 116 15.67 -16.98 7.66
CA TYR A 116 16.38 -16.27 8.72
C TYR A 116 16.77 -17.27 9.82
N ALA A 117 17.88 -17.97 9.61
CA ALA A 117 18.27 -19.12 10.46
C ALA A 117 18.47 -18.77 11.95
N THR A 118 18.73 -17.52 12.29
CA THR A 118 18.99 -17.04 13.67
C THR A 118 17.75 -16.45 14.36
N ALA A 119 16.57 -16.50 13.73
CA ALA A 119 15.33 -15.89 14.25
C ALA A 119 14.53 -16.80 15.19
N GLY A 120 15.13 -17.87 15.71
CA GLY A 120 14.50 -18.73 16.70
C GLY A 120 15.37 -19.93 17.06
N PRO A 121 14.92 -20.79 17.99
CA PRO A 121 15.63 -22.03 18.29
C PRO A 121 15.76 -22.87 17.02
N THR A 122 16.96 -23.40 16.76
CA THR A 122 17.19 -24.35 15.66
C THR A 122 16.31 -25.57 15.89
N GLN A 123 15.16 -25.62 15.22
CA GLN A 123 14.35 -26.83 15.20
C GLN A 123 15.13 -27.87 14.41
N SER A 124 15.57 -28.91 15.11
CA SER A 124 16.10 -30.13 14.51
C SER A 124 14.94 -30.93 13.90
N SER A 125 14.28 -30.38 12.88
CA SER A 125 13.37 -31.13 12.01
C SER A 125 14.10 -31.38 10.69
N SER A 126 14.76 -32.53 10.65
CA SER A 126 15.08 -33.26 9.43
C SER A 126 13.77 -33.63 8.73
N GLY A 127 13.23 -32.68 7.96
CA GLY A 127 12.04 -32.85 7.13
C GLY A 127 12.18 -31.98 5.90
N SER A 128 12.83 -32.52 4.86
CA SER A 128 12.89 -31.90 3.55
C SER A 128 11.47 -31.85 2.96
N GLY A 129 10.79 -30.71 3.04
CA GLY A 129 9.59 -30.49 2.23
C GLY A 129 8.50 -29.57 2.80
N GLU A 130 8.52 -29.20 4.08
CA GLU A 130 7.47 -28.33 4.65
C GLU A 130 8.02 -27.00 5.17
N LEU A 131 7.29 -25.93 4.90
CA LEU A 131 7.49 -24.58 5.40
C LEU A 131 7.03 -24.52 6.85
N GLN A 132 7.97 -24.26 7.75
CA GLN A 132 7.72 -24.11 9.19
C GLN A 132 8.14 -22.71 9.64
N PRO A 133 7.23 -21.72 9.61
CA PRO A 133 7.49 -20.38 10.13
C PRO A 133 7.79 -20.42 11.63
N TYR A 134 8.69 -19.55 12.09
CA TYR A 134 8.87 -19.33 13.52
C TYR A 134 7.59 -18.74 14.10
N GLU A 135 7.11 -19.29 15.21
CA GLU A 135 6.01 -18.68 15.95
C GLU A 135 6.40 -17.26 16.40
N PRO A 136 5.53 -16.24 16.25
CA PRO A 136 5.81 -14.86 16.66
C PRO A 136 6.38 -14.72 18.08
N SER A 137 5.91 -15.56 19.00
CA SER A 137 6.34 -15.61 20.40
C SER A 137 7.79 -16.10 20.57
N GLN A 138 8.29 -16.90 19.63
CA GLN A 138 9.64 -17.48 19.64
C GLN A 138 10.68 -16.59 18.96
N ILE A 139 10.26 -15.58 18.18
CA ILE A 139 11.16 -14.66 17.49
C ILE A 139 11.90 -13.79 18.51
N PRO A 140 13.25 -13.79 18.53
CA PRO A 140 14.04 -12.95 19.43
C PRO A 140 13.80 -11.45 19.20
N ASN A 141 13.95 -10.64 20.26
CA ASN A 141 13.76 -9.19 20.19
C ASN A 141 14.60 -8.50 19.11
N ALA A 142 15.81 -8.99 18.85
CA ALA A 142 16.67 -8.45 17.78
C ALA A 142 16.04 -8.64 16.38
N ALA A 143 15.53 -9.84 16.10
CA ALA A 143 14.84 -10.15 14.84
C ALA A 143 13.48 -9.42 14.72
N ARG A 144 12.73 -9.28 15.82
CA ARG A 144 11.51 -8.46 15.84
C ARG A 144 11.79 -7.01 15.48
N LYS A 145 12.81 -6.40 16.10
CA LYS A 145 13.24 -5.04 15.80
C LYS A 145 13.70 -4.89 14.35
N ALA A 146 14.38 -5.90 13.80
CA ALA A 146 14.79 -5.91 12.40
C ALA A 146 13.58 -5.95 11.45
N LEU A 147 12.54 -6.72 11.77
CA LEU A 147 11.29 -6.75 11.01
C LEU A 147 10.52 -5.42 11.07
N GLU A 148 10.43 -4.78 12.25
CA GLU A 148 9.81 -3.45 12.39
C GLU A 148 10.56 -2.39 11.55
N MET A 149 11.89 -2.43 11.57
CA MET A 149 12.72 -1.56 10.72
C MET A 149 12.55 -1.89 9.24
N LEU A 150 12.42 -3.17 8.88
CA LEU A 150 12.20 -3.61 7.51
C LEU A 150 10.87 -3.06 6.97
N ASP A 151 9.77 -3.23 7.71
CA ASP A 151 8.46 -2.71 7.31
C ASP A 151 8.51 -1.19 7.08
N THR A 152 9.12 -0.46 8.02
CA THR A 152 9.31 1.00 7.90
C THR A 152 10.09 1.38 6.65
N LYS A 153 11.22 0.70 6.39
CA LYS A 153 12.08 0.99 5.24
C LYS A 153 11.43 0.60 3.91
N LEU A 154 10.73 -0.53 3.85
CA LEU A 154 9.99 -0.96 2.66
C LEU A 154 8.94 0.08 2.27
N GLY A 155 8.21 0.63 3.24
CA GLY A 155 7.24 1.71 2.99
C GLY A 155 7.84 3.01 2.45
N GLN A 156 9.16 3.22 2.57
CA GLN A 156 9.86 4.39 2.03
C GLN A 156 10.36 4.16 0.60
N VAL A 157 10.67 2.92 0.23
CA VAL A 157 11.29 2.60 -1.09
C VAL A 157 10.32 1.94 -2.07
N LEU A 158 9.23 1.35 -1.58
CA LEU A 158 8.21 0.69 -2.38
C LEU A 158 6.87 1.42 -2.29
N PRO A 159 6.08 1.45 -3.37
CA PRO A 159 4.69 1.85 -3.30
C PRO A 159 3.90 1.00 -2.29
N PRO A 160 2.86 1.54 -1.61
CA PRO A 160 2.12 0.82 -0.56
C PRO A 160 1.55 -0.55 -0.98
N TYR A 161 1.16 -0.71 -2.25
CA TYR A 161 0.63 -1.97 -2.79
C TYR A 161 1.69 -3.04 -3.05
N MET A 162 2.98 -2.71 -2.98
CA MET A 162 4.11 -3.63 -3.10
C MET A 162 4.69 -4.06 -1.75
N VAL A 163 4.27 -3.42 -0.64
CA VAL A 163 4.71 -3.79 0.70
C VAL A 163 3.94 -5.03 1.15
N PRO A 164 4.63 -6.14 1.53
CA PRO A 164 3.94 -7.35 1.98
C PRO A 164 3.04 -7.09 3.19
N THR A 165 1.86 -7.70 3.17
CA THR A 165 0.90 -7.74 4.29
C THR A 165 1.46 -8.55 5.47
N ALA A 166 2.16 -9.65 5.18
CA ALA A 166 2.73 -10.53 6.19
C ALA A 166 4.17 -10.93 5.82
N ILE A 167 5.02 -11.04 6.83
CA ILE A 167 6.43 -11.46 6.68
C ILE A 167 6.68 -12.64 7.62
N LEU A 168 6.86 -13.83 7.05
CA LEU A 168 7.10 -15.06 7.77
C LEU A 168 8.59 -15.35 7.79
N LEU A 169 9.18 -15.44 8.98
CA LEU A 169 10.56 -15.90 9.14
C LEU A 169 10.56 -17.43 9.24
N VAL A 170 11.44 -18.08 8.47
CA VAL A 170 11.61 -19.54 8.48
C VAL A 170 13.06 -19.91 8.74
N PRO A 171 13.35 -21.04 9.41
CA PRO A 171 14.72 -21.50 9.62
C PRO A 171 15.41 -21.88 8.31
N ARG A 172 14.64 -22.42 7.36
CA ARG A 172 15.12 -22.87 6.05
C ARG A 172 14.00 -22.87 5.03
N MET A 173 14.30 -22.52 3.79
CA MET A 173 13.37 -22.66 2.67
C MET A 173 13.22 -24.11 2.19
N PRO A 174 12.02 -24.51 1.71
CA PRO A 174 11.82 -25.76 1.00
C PRO A 174 12.66 -25.82 -0.28
N ILE A 175 13.39 -26.92 -0.46
CA ILE A 175 14.21 -27.19 -1.66
C ILE A 175 13.73 -28.47 -2.34
N ASN A 176 13.83 -28.50 -3.67
CA ASN A 176 13.55 -29.69 -4.46
C ASN A 176 14.74 -30.67 -4.43
N MET A 177 14.55 -31.85 -5.06
CA MET A 177 15.57 -32.89 -5.16
C MET A 177 16.87 -32.45 -5.84
N SER A 178 16.84 -31.35 -6.61
CA SER A 178 18.04 -30.77 -7.25
C SER A 178 18.76 -29.74 -6.37
N GLY A 179 18.29 -29.53 -5.13
CA GLY A 179 18.85 -28.56 -4.18
C GLY A 179 18.49 -27.11 -4.49
N LYS A 180 17.51 -26.86 -5.36
CA LYS A 180 17.01 -25.51 -5.67
C LYS A 180 15.75 -25.22 -4.87
N LEU A 181 15.54 -23.96 -4.51
CA LEU A 181 14.31 -23.45 -3.90
C LEU A 181 13.05 -23.96 -4.64
N ASP A 182 12.13 -24.57 -3.90
CA ASP A 182 10.84 -25.04 -4.40
C ASP A 182 9.73 -24.02 -4.10
N ARG A 183 9.60 -23.02 -4.98
CA ARG A 183 8.56 -21.99 -4.88
C ARG A 183 7.13 -22.55 -4.91
N ARG A 184 6.91 -23.73 -5.53
CA ARG A 184 5.57 -24.32 -5.61
C ARG A 184 5.11 -24.78 -4.24
N VAL A 185 5.98 -25.49 -3.53
CA VAL A 185 5.74 -25.93 -2.14
C VAL A 185 5.45 -24.74 -1.24
N VAL A 186 6.24 -23.66 -1.34
CA VAL A 186 6.00 -22.43 -0.56
C VAL A 186 4.61 -21.86 -0.87
N SER A 187 4.25 -21.70 -2.16
CA SER A 187 2.93 -21.19 -2.57
C SER A 187 1.79 -22.06 -2.07
N ASP A 188 1.89 -23.38 -2.24
CA ASP A 188 0.86 -24.34 -1.86
C ASP A 188 0.61 -24.30 -0.35
N GLN A 189 1.67 -24.20 0.46
CA GLN A 189 1.52 -24.13 1.91
C GLN A 189 0.96 -22.78 2.38
N LEU A 190 1.35 -21.66 1.78
CA LEU A 190 0.75 -20.37 2.09
C LEU A 190 -0.76 -20.34 1.77
N ARG A 191 -1.20 -21.01 0.70
CA ARG A 191 -2.63 -21.13 0.33
C ARG A 191 -3.44 -21.96 1.33
N LEU A 192 -2.79 -22.80 2.13
CA LEU A 192 -3.43 -23.56 3.20
C LEU A 192 -3.58 -22.74 4.50
N MET A 193 -2.93 -21.58 4.60
CA MET A 193 -3.02 -20.72 5.79
C MET A 193 -4.29 -19.87 5.76
N SER A 194 -5.01 -19.83 6.88
CA SER A 194 -6.16 -18.93 7.05
C SER A 194 -5.70 -17.48 7.18
N ARG A 195 -6.61 -16.53 6.96
CA ARG A 195 -6.33 -15.10 7.18
C ARG A 195 -5.86 -14.83 8.61
N HIS A 196 -6.49 -15.48 9.58
CA HIS A 196 -6.12 -15.35 10.98
C HIS A 196 -4.67 -15.81 11.22
N ALA A 197 -4.27 -16.96 10.67
CA ALA A 197 -2.90 -17.45 10.78
C ALA A 197 -1.89 -16.48 10.14
N LEU A 198 -2.18 -15.94 8.95
CA LEU A 198 -1.31 -14.96 8.28
C LEU A 198 -1.23 -13.63 9.04
N SER A 199 -2.31 -13.23 9.72
CA SER A 199 -2.36 -11.98 10.49
C SER A 199 -1.40 -11.96 11.69
N ASN A 200 -1.05 -13.14 12.22
CA ASN A 200 -0.05 -13.28 13.29
C ASN A 200 1.37 -12.89 12.83
N PHE A 201 1.59 -12.83 11.51
CA PHE A 201 2.85 -12.42 10.87
C PHE A 201 2.77 -11.04 10.20
N SER A 202 1.69 -10.29 10.44
CA SER A 202 1.57 -8.90 10.03
C SER A 202 2.58 -8.04 10.81
N GLY A 203 3.15 -7.01 10.18
CA GLY A 203 4.35 -6.24 10.60
C GLY A 203 4.37 -5.59 12.00
N SER A 204 3.39 -5.85 12.87
CA SER A 204 3.37 -5.45 14.28
C SER A 204 3.36 -6.70 15.18
N LEU A 205 4.54 -7.31 15.37
CA LEU A 205 4.75 -8.45 16.28
C LEU A 205 4.55 -8.07 17.76
N GLY A 206 4.37 -6.78 18.06
CA GLY A 206 4.17 -6.22 19.42
C GLY A 206 2.74 -6.27 19.95
N GLY A 207 1.81 -6.94 19.25
CA GLY A 207 0.38 -6.94 19.59
C GLY A 207 -0.34 -5.70 19.05
N LYS A 208 -1.67 -5.79 18.94
CA LYS A 208 -2.50 -4.69 18.43
C LYS A 208 -2.83 -3.72 19.56
N GLN A 209 -2.47 -2.45 19.37
CA GLN A 209 -2.93 -1.39 20.26
C GLN A 209 -4.37 -1.02 19.89
N ALA A 210 -5.26 -1.04 20.88
CA ALA A 210 -6.64 -0.64 20.69
C ALA A 210 -6.76 0.89 20.51
N PRO A 211 -7.72 1.37 19.71
CA PRO A 211 -8.08 2.80 19.62
C PRO A 211 -8.31 3.45 20.98
N ALA A 212 -7.64 4.58 21.19
CA ALA A 212 -7.75 5.39 22.39
C ALA A 212 -8.64 6.63 22.17
N THR A 213 -8.57 7.28 21.01
CA THR A 213 -9.38 8.49 20.74
C THR A 213 -10.74 8.18 20.14
N ALA A 214 -11.68 9.12 20.28
CA ALA A 214 -13.00 8.99 19.67
C ALA A 214 -12.93 8.91 18.14
N MET A 215 -11.99 9.62 17.51
CA MET A 215 -11.77 9.55 16.06
C MET A 215 -11.20 8.18 15.65
N GLU A 216 -10.23 7.65 16.41
CA GLU A 216 -9.68 6.32 16.15
C GLU A 216 -10.77 5.24 16.24
N GLN A 217 -11.65 5.31 17.24
CA GLN A 217 -12.76 4.36 17.41
C GLN A 217 -13.77 4.44 16.25
N LYS A 218 -14.11 5.65 15.79
CA LYS A 218 -14.95 5.85 14.60
C LYS A 218 -14.30 5.24 13.36
N LEU A 219 -13.02 5.54 13.12
CA LEU A 219 -12.28 5.00 11.97
C LEU A 219 -12.16 3.48 12.03
N GLN A 220 -11.90 2.90 13.22
CA GLN A 220 -11.85 1.44 13.40
C GLN A 220 -13.18 0.79 12.99
N SER A 221 -14.32 1.36 13.42
CA SER A 221 -15.65 0.84 13.05
C SER A 221 -15.91 0.90 11.54
N LEU A 222 -15.48 1.99 10.89
CA LEU A 222 -15.58 2.17 9.45
C LEU A 222 -14.68 1.18 8.70
N TRP A 223 -13.45 0.98 9.16
CA TRP A 223 -12.53 0.00 8.57
C TRP A 223 -13.04 -1.43 8.72
N ALA A 224 -13.54 -1.80 9.90
CA ALA A 224 -14.12 -3.12 10.17
C ALA A 224 -15.24 -3.44 9.18
N THR A 225 -16.13 -2.46 8.95
CA THR A 225 -17.25 -2.60 8.01
C THR A 225 -16.76 -2.73 6.57
N VAL A 226 -15.84 -1.88 6.14
CA VAL A 226 -15.37 -1.80 4.75
C VAL A 226 -14.48 -3.00 4.37
N LEU A 227 -13.66 -3.46 5.31
CA LEU A 227 -12.72 -4.57 5.11
C LEU A 227 -13.33 -5.93 5.48
N ALA A 228 -14.56 -5.95 6.00
CA ALA A 228 -15.22 -7.14 6.53
C ALA A 228 -14.34 -7.87 7.57
N LEU A 229 -13.80 -7.11 8.52
CA LEU A 229 -12.96 -7.60 9.61
C LEU A 229 -13.64 -7.32 10.96
N ASP A 230 -13.33 -8.15 11.96
CA ASP A 230 -13.71 -7.85 13.33
C ASP A 230 -12.96 -6.59 13.82
N PRO A 231 -13.60 -5.69 14.58
CA PRO A 231 -12.94 -4.49 15.09
C PRO A 231 -11.68 -4.78 15.91
N GLU A 232 -11.69 -5.86 16.70
CA GLU A 232 -10.53 -6.32 17.48
C GLU A 232 -9.33 -6.72 16.61
N ALA A 233 -9.57 -7.05 15.34
CA ALA A 233 -8.53 -7.32 14.37
C ALA A 233 -7.95 -6.04 13.73
N ILE A 234 -8.28 -4.85 14.22
CA ILE A 234 -7.79 -3.58 13.69
C ILE A 234 -7.17 -2.76 14.83
N GLY A 235 -5.85 -2.66 14.83
CA GLY A 235 -5.10 -1.82 15.76
C GLY A 235 -4.84 -0.41 15.24
N THR A 236 -4.46 0.50 16.13
CA THR A 236 -4.16 1.91 15.79
C THR A 236 -2.99 2.08 14.83
N ASN A 237 -1.97 1.22 14.94
CA ASN A 237 -0.80 1.23 14.07
C ASN A 237 -0.97 0.39 12.79
N ASP A 238 -2.14 -0.25 12.60
CA ASP A 238 -2.40 -1.03 11.41
C ASP A 238 -2.57 -0.11 10.19
N SER A 239 -2.05 -0.58 9.06
CA SER A 239 -2.18 0.09 7.77
C SER A 239 -3.41 -0.43 7.03
N PHE A 240 -4.21 0.48 6.46
CA PHE A 240 -5.41 0.15 5.69
C PHE A 240 -5.10 -0.85 4.58
N PHE A 241 -4.01 -0.62 3.85
CA PHE A 241 -3.62 -1.49 2.73
C PHE A 241 -3.06 -2.83 3.19
N ARG A 242 -2.37 -2.87 4.35
CA ARG A 242 -1.86 -4.11 4.94
C ARG A 242 -3.00 -5.00 5.40
N LEU A 243 -4.07 -4.44 5.95
CA LEU A 243 -5.26 -5.21 6.33
C LEU A 243 -6.08 -5.73 5.13
N GLY A 244 -5.63 -5.48 3.90
CA GLY A 244 -6.27 -5.94 2.68
C GLY A 244 -7.05 -4.86 1.95
N GLY A 245 -7.13 -3.64 2.49
CA GLY A 245 -7.79 -2.52 1.82
C GLY A 245 -7.15 -2.20 0.47
N ASP A 246 -7.97 -1.94 -0.54
CA ASP A 246 -7.55 -1.52 -1.87
C ASP A 246 -8.17 -0.17 -2.25
N SER A 247 -8.04 0.24 -3.52
CA SER A 247 -8.63 1.50 -3.98
C SER A 247 -10.16 1.50 -3.93
N VAL A 248 -10.82 0.35 -4.14
CA VAL A 248 -12.29 0.23 -4.08
C VAL A 248 -12.75 0.32 -2.63
N ALA A 249 -12.07 -0.38 -1.72
CA ALA A 249 -12.28 -0.27 -0.29
C ALA A 249 -12.03 1.17 0.20
N ALA A 250 -10.98 1.83 -0.27
CA ALA A 250 -10.71 3.23 0.08
C ALA A 250 -11.85 4.16 -0.38
N MET A 251 -12.38 3.99 -1.59
CA MET A 251 -13.55 4.75 -2.05
C MET A 251 -14.78 4.49 -1.17
N LYS A 252 -15.06 3.23 -0.83
CA LYS A 252 -16.15 2.87 0.09
C LYS A 252 -15.95 3.50 1.47
N LEU A 253 -14.73 3.48 1.99
CA LEU A 253 -14.37 4.09 3.27
C LEU A 253 -14.61 5.59 3.26
N THR A 254 -14.18 6.31 2.23
CA THR A 254 -14.42 7.77 2.13
C THR A 254 -15.91 8.10 2.08
N ALA A 255 -16.71 7.30 1.36
CA ALA A 255 -18.16 7.48 1.31
C ALA A 255 -18.83 7.24 2.68
N ALA A 256 -18.42 6.18 3.39
CA ALA A 256 -18.92 5.87 4.72
C ALA A 256 -18.49 6.93 5.76
N ALA A 257 -17.24 7.40 5.69
CA ALA A 257 -16.70 8.45 6.55
C ALA A 257 -17.45 9.78 6.37
N ARG A 258 -17.79 10.14 5.13
CA ARG A 258 -18.60 11.32 4.83
C ARG A 258 -19.98 11.27 5.49
N GLY A 259 -20.59 10.08 5.59
CA GLY A 259 -21.85 9.86 6.31
C GLY A 259 -21.75 10.15 7.81
N GLN A 260 -20.54 10.14 8.38
CA GLN A 260 -20.26 10.50 9.78
C GLN A 260 -19.59 11.88 9.92
N GLN A 261 -19.69 12.75 8.91
CA GLN A 261 -19.09 14.09 8.88
C GLN A 261 -17.55 14.08 9.05
N ILE A 262 -16.89 13.00 8.63
CA ILE A 262 -15.43 12.91 8.59
C ILE A 262 -14.96 13.23 7.16
N LEU A 263 -14.18 14.30 7.00
CA LEU A 263 -13.65 14.75 5.70
C LEU A 263 -12.42 13.94 5.26
N LEU A 264 -12.64 12.64 5.05
CA LEU A 264 -11.62 11.73 4.58
C LEU A 264 -11.63 11.63 3.05
N THR A 265 -10.49 11.86 2.42
CA THR A 265 -10.31 11.65 0.97
C THR A 265 -9.50 10.40 0.68
N VAL A 266 -9.58 9.89 -0.55
CA VAL A 266 -8.75 8.75 -0.98
C VAL A 266 -7.26 9.12 -0.89
N ALA A 267 -6.90 10.36 -1.23
CA ALA A 267 -5.53 10.84 -1.14
C ALA A 267 -4.98 10.78 0.30
N ASP A 268 -5.82 11.12 1.29
CA ASP A 268 -5.44 11.00 2.71
C ASP A 268 -5.12 9.55 3.08
N ILE A 269 -5.95 8.59 2.67
CA ILE A 269 -5.74 7.15 2.94
C ILE A 269 -4.42 6.66 2.35
N PHE A 270 -4.06 7.10 1.13
CA PHE A 270 -2.81 6.71 0.48
C PHE A 270 -1.57 7.38 1.12
N ARG A 271 -1.71 8.63 1.57
CA ARG A 271 -0.61 9.38 2.19
C ARG A 271 -0.36 8.99 3.64
N LEU A 272 -1.43 8.68 4.37
CA LEU A 272 -1.45 8.37 5.79
C LEU A 272 -2.12 7.01 5.99
N PRO A 273 -1.46 5.90 5.60
CA PRO A 273 -2.15 4.61 5.55
C PRO A 273 -2.44 4.01 6.93
N ARG A 274 -1.86 4.52 8.03
CA ARG A 274 -2.08 4.00 9.39
C ARG A 274 -3.32 4.63 10.03
N LEU A 275 -4.08 3.84 10.77
CA LEU A 275 -5.32 4.31 11.42
C LEU A 275 -5.07 5.53 12.31
N ALA A 276 -4.05 5.50 13.15
CA ALA A 276 -3.67 6.62 14.02
C ALA A 276 -3.31 7.88 13.23
N ASP A 277 -2.58 7.75 12.12
CA ASP A 277 -2.20 8.91 11.28
C ASP A 277 -3.42 9.55 10.62
N ILE A 278 -4.37 8.72 10.14
CA ILE A 278 -5.64 9.24 9.62
C ILE A 278 -6.42 9.92 10.73
N ALA A 279 -6.49 9.32 11.92
CA ALA A 279 -7.22 9.88 13.05
C ALA A 279 -6.74 11.29 13.40
N VAL A 280 -5.41 11.46 13.57
CA VAL A 280 -4.80 12.76 13.85
C VAL A 280 -5.11 13.77 12.73
N ALA A 281 -4.92 13.40 11.46
CA ALA A 281 -5.18 14.30 10.36
C ALA A 281 -6.67 14.69 10.24
N MET A 282 -7.60 13.79 10.59
CA MET A 282 -9.03 14.09 10.58
C MET A 282 -9.43 14.97 11.77
N GLU A 283 -8.83 14.77 12.94
CA GLU A 283 -9.02 15.65 14.10
C GLU A 283 -8.53 17.07 13.81
N ASP A 284 -7.37 17.23 13.18
CA ASP A 284 -6.83 18.54 12.78
C ASP A 284 -7.74 19.23 11.76
N LYS A 285 -8.19 18.52 10.72
CA LYS A 285 -9.16 19.06 9.75
C LYS A 285 -10.49 19.47 10.40
N GLN A 286 -10.97 18.71 11.39
CA GLN A 286 -12.18 19.09 12.13
C GLN A 286 -11.96 20.34 12.97
N ARG A 287 -10.82 20.48 13.65
CA ARG A 287 -10.48 21.70 14.39
C ARG A 287 -10.36 22.93 13.50
N GLU A 288 -9.80 22.77 12.30
CA GLU A 288 -9.75 23.87 11.32
C GLU A 288 -11.16 24.29 10.88
N GLN A 289 -12.08 23.35 10.67
CA GLN A 289 -13.47 23.68 10.37
C GLN A 289 -14.22 24.32 11.53
N ASP A 290 -14.03 23.82 12.75
CA ASP A 290 -14.66 24.38 13.95
C ASP A 290 -14.04 25.74 14.35
N GLY A 291 -12.77 25.97 14.02
CA GLY A 291 -12.04 27.23 14.23
C GLY A 291 -12.25 28.28 13.13
N LEU A 292 -12.69 27.88 11.94
CA LEU A 292 -13.22 28.76 10.88
C LEU A 292 -14.69 29.15 11.12
N GLY A 293 -15.20 28.93 12.34
CA GLY A 293 -16.51 29.37 12.80
C GLY A 293 -16.58 30.85 13.21
N ASP A 294 -15.58 31.68 12.88
CA ASP A 294 -15.81 33.12 12.75
C ASP A 294 -16.41 33.30 11.36
N GLU A 295 -17.73 33.50 11.32
CA GLU A 295 -18.47 33.72 10.08
C GLU A 295 -17.74 34.75 9.22
N ASP A 296 -17.63 34.52 7.90
CA ASP A 296 -17.26 35.60 6.98
C ASP A 296 -18.16 36.80 7.35
N PRO A 297 -17.57 37.96 7.74
CA PRO A 297 -18.35 39.09 8.17
C PRO A 297 -19.37 39.41 7.07
N ALA A 298 -20.63 39.61 7.47
CA ALA A 298 -21.69 39.90 6.52
C ALA A 298 -21.25 41.06 5.61
N PRO A 299 -21.56 41.05 4.30
CA PRO A 299 -21.16 42.14 3.42
C PRO A 299 -21.57 43.49 4.02
N LEU A 300 -20.59 44.40 4.18
CA LEU A 300 -20.75 45.73 4.80
C LEU A 300 -20.98 45.73 6.33
N SER A 301 -20.65 44.66 7.05
CA SER A 301 -20.66 44.71 8.52
C SER A 301 -19.51 45.57 9.04
N LEU A 302 -19.84 46.46 9.98
CA LEU A 302 -18.86 47.29 10.69
C LEU A 302 -17.86 46.41 11.44
N TRP A 303 -16.63 46.89 11.54
CA TRP A 303 -15.57 46.18 12.25
C TRP A 303 -15.88 46.17 13.77
N PRO A 304 -16.13 45.01 14.39
CA PRO A 304 -16.59 44.95 15.78
C PRO A 304 -15.63 45.59 16.79
N GLU A 305 -14.31 45.51 16.53
CA GLU A 305 -13.27 46.07 17.39
C GLU A 305 -13.21 47.59 17.25
N LEU A 306 -13.43 48.14 16.05
CA LEU A 306 -13.50 49.59 15.83
C LEU A 306 -14.79 50.20 16.39
N ALA A 307 -15.91 49.46 16.31
CA ALA A 307 -17.21 49.88 16.84
C ALA A 307 -17.28 49.92 18.38
N GLN A 308 -16.35 49.23 19.07
CA GLN A 308 -16.24 49.23 20.53
C GLN A 308 -15.34 50.35 21.07
N VAL A 309 -14.56 51.02 20.22
CA VAL A 309 -13.73 52.16 20.61
C VAL A 309 -14.61 53.42 20.67
N ASP A 310 -14.76 53.98 21.86
CA ASP A 310 -15.55 55.18 22.08
C ASP A 310 -14.88 56.39 21.40
N VAL A 311 -15.53 56.92 20.36
CA VAL A 311 -15.02 57.96 19.43
C VAL A 311 -14.57 59.22 20.16
N GLN A 312 -15.04 59.45 21.39
CA GLN A 312 -14.71 60.64 22.17
C GLN A 312 -13.51 60.48 23.11
N THR A 313 -13.01 59.25 23.34
CA THR A 313 -12.02 58.98 24.39
C THR A 313 -10.74 58.29 23.93
N ASP A 314 -10.74 57.56 22.80
CA ASP A 314 -9.57 56.75 22.38
C ASP A 314 -9.15 56.94 20.91
N ASP A 315 -8.90 58.19 20.52
CA ASP A 315 -8.46 58.57 19.17
C ASP A 315 -7.11 57.93 18.77
N VAL A 316 -6.26 57.64 19.77
CA VAL A 316 -4.94 57.01 19.58
C VAL A 316 -5.08 55.52 19.24
N GLU A 317 -5.97 54.80 19.93
CA GLU A 317 -6.21 53.38 19.68
C GLU A 317 -6.91 53.16 18.33
N ARG A 318 -7.87 54.03 17.99
CA ARG A 318 -8.52 54.03 16.67
C ARG A 318 -7.51 54.26 15.54
N THR A 319 -6.63 55.25 15.67
CA THR A 319 -5.61 55.55 14.66
C THR A 319 -4.64 54.39 14.46
N ARG A 320 -4.27 53.70 15.56
CA ARG A 320 -3.40 52.53 15.50
C ARG A 320 -4.06 51.35 14.76
N LEU A 321 -5.31 51.05 15.07
CA LEU A 321 -6.07 49.96 14.43
C LEU A 321 -6.25 50.21 12.91
N LEU A 322 -6.59 51.45 12.53
CA LEU A 322 -6.70 51.84 11.12
C LEU A 322 -5.36 51.72 10.37
N ALA A 323 -4.25 52.08 11.00
CA ALA A 323 -2.92 51.96 10.40
C ALA A 323 -2.50 50.49 10.19
N ASP A 324 -2.82 49.62 11.15
CA ASP A 324 -2.50 48.19 11.05
C ASP A 324 -3.28 47.52 9.90
N VAL A 325 -4.55 47.87 9.71
CA VAL A 325 -5.35 47.34 8.57
C VAL A 325 -4.95 47.94 7.24
N ALA A 326 -4.67 49.25 7.19
CA ALA A 326 -4.15 49.89 5.98
C ALA A 326 -2.87 49.18 5.48
N ALA A 327 -1.97 48.81 6.40
CA ALA A 327 -0.77 48.06 6.09
C ALA A 327 -1.05 46.63 5.57
N GLN A 328 -2.04 45.93 6.13
CA GLN A 328 -2.42 44.58 5.70
C GLN A 328 -3.11 44.57 4.33
N CYS A 329 -3.93 45.59 4.06
CA CYS A 329 -4.68 45.73 2.81
C CYS A 329 -3.89 46.46 1.70
N GLY A 330 -2.73 47.03 2.02
CA GLY A 330 -1.89 47.77 1.07
C GLY A 330 -2.52 49.09 0.59
N ILE A 331 -3.39 49.67 1.41
CA ILE A 331 -4.09 50.95 1.16
C ILE A 331 -3.61 51.99 2.17
N SER A 332 -3.97 53.26 1.98
CA SER A 332 -3.70 54.29 2.99
C SER A 332 -4.86 54.40 3.99
N ALA A 333 -4.57 54.74 5.24
CA ALA A 333 -5.57 54.73 6.31
C ALA A 333 -6.73 55.72 6.07
N ASP A 334 -6.50 56.77 5.29
CA ASP A 334 -7.50 57.73 4.81
C ASP A 334 -8.46 57.17 3.75
N GLN A 335 -8.19 55.98 3.21
CA GLN A 335 -9.07 55.27 2.28
C GLN A 335 -10.02 54.30 2.98
N ILE A 336 -9.93 54.16 4.30
CA ILE A 336 -10.81 53.30 5.10
C ILE A 336 -12.03 54.12 5.51
N GLU A 337 -13.16 53.87 4.86
CA GLU A 337 -14.48 54.40 5.23
C GLU A 337 -15.21 53.34 6.07
N ASP A 338 -15.19 53.50 7.39
CA ASP A 338 -16.02 52.76 8.37
C ASP A 338 -16.87 53.76 9.16
#